data_AF-A0A8X6NMG3-F1
#
_entry.id   AF-A0A8X6NMG3-F1
#
_cell.length_a   1.000
_cell.length_b   1.000
_cell.length_c   1.000
_cell.angle_alpha   90.00
_cell.angle_beta   90.00
_cell.angle_gamma   90.00
#
_symmetry.space_group_name_H-M   'P 1'
#
loop_
_entity.id
_entity.type
_entity.pdbx_description
1 polymer ?
#
loop_
_entity_poly.entity_id
_entity_poly.type
_entity_poly.pdbx_seq_one_letter_code
_entity_poly.pdbx_strand_id
1 'polypeptide(L)'
;MLDEFIFENGTRQDSLLLNNLKDEICEHLEVLQVSFEKYFNLDEITKKDELWIRNPFLCDIDCIDDMDLAKDELIDLKTKSLLKMDFDSKTLGEFWSSLREAYPLLVKRAMATIIPFATVYFANQDFPHS
;
A
#
# COMPACT_ATOMS: atom_id res chain seq x y z
N MET A 1 31.37 11.65 -48.72
CA MET A 1 30.51 12.86 -48.85
C MET A 1 29.02 12.50 -48.89
N LEU A 2 28.54 11.66 -49.82
CA LEU A 2 27.13 11.21 -49.80
C LEU A 2 26.85 10.16 -48.71
N ASP A 3 27.72 9.16 -48.55
CA ASP A 3 27.53 8.11 -47.52
C ASP A 3 27.56 8.67 -46.08
N GLU A 4 28.40 9.67 -45.85
CA GLU A 4 28.53 10.36 -44.56
C GLU A 4 27.27 11.18 -44.22
N PHE A 5 26.68 11.83 -45.22
CA PHE A 5 25.42 12.58 -45.07
C PHE A 5 24.22 11.65 -44.83
N ILE A 6 24.17 10.49 -45.50
CA ILE A 6 23.12 9.48 -45.28
C ILE A 6 23.21 8.91 -43.86
N PHE A 7 24.44 8.64 -43.38
CA PHE A 7 24.68 8.15 -42.03
C PHE A 7 24.30 9.17 -40.94
N GLU A 8 24.66 10.45 -41.12
CA GLU A 8 24.28 11.53 -40.20
C GLU A 8 22.77 11.76 -40.13
N ASN A 9 22.06 11.69 -41.27
CA ASN A 9 20.60 11.83 -41.26
C ASN A 9 19.91 10.63 -40.60
N GLY A 10 20.38 9.41 -40.84
CA GLY A 10 19.86 8.20 -40.20
C GLY A 10 20.00 8.25 -38.68
N THR A 11 21.19 8.58 -38.19
CA THR A 11 21.46 8.73 -36.74
C THR A 11 20.63 9.84 -36.09
N ARG A 12 20.37 10.95 -36.80
CA ARG A 12 19.48 12.02 -36.31
C ARG A 12 18.03 11.57 -36.22
N GLN A 13 17.54 10.79 -37.19
CA GLN A 13 16.19 10.24 -37.16
C GLN A 13 16.02 9.22 -36.03
N ASP A 14 17.00 8.33 -35.81
CA ASP A 14 16.96 7.37 -34.70
C ASP A 14 16.97 8.07 -33.33
N SER A 15 17.76 9.14 -33.19
CA SER A 15 17.78 9.98 -31.98
C SER A 15 16.44 10.68 -31.72
N LEU A 16 15.81 11.24 -32.77
CA LEU A 16 14.48 11.85 -32.66
C LEU A 16 13.42 10.83 -32.27
N LEU A 17 13.48 9.61 -32.84
CA LEU A 17 12.56 8.53 -32.54
C LEU A 17 12.68 8.06 -31.09
N LEU A 18 13.92 7.98 -30.58
CA LEU A 18 14.20 7.65 -29.17
C LEU A 18 13.69 8.72 -28.20
N ASN A 19 13.87 10.01 -28.54
CA ASN A 19 13.38 11.11 -27.71
C ASN A 19 11.84 11.13 -27.68
N ASN A 20 11.19 10.96 -28.83
CA ASN A 20 9.72 10.90 -28.89
C ASN A 20 9.16 9.74 -28.06
N LEU A 21 9.77 8.55 -28.14
CA LEU A 21 9.37 7.40 -27.33
C LEU A 21 9.54 7.69 -25.84
N LYS A 22 10.65 8.35 -25.47
CA LYS A 22 10.90 8.74 -24.08
C LYS A 22 9.84 9.72 -23.58
N ASP A 23 9.49 10.71 -24.39
CA ASP A 23 8.47 11.70 -24.04
C ASP A 23 7.09 11.04 -23.88
N GLU A 24 6.72 10.11 -24.76
CA GLU A 24 5.50 9.29 -24.64
C GLU A 24 5.46 8.49 -23.33
N ILE A 25 6.58 7.85 -22.97
CA ILE A 25 6.69 7.09 -21.72
C ILE A 25 6.55 8.02 -20.52
N CYS A 26 7.21 9.18 -20.54
CA CYS A 26 7.10 10.17 -19.46
C CYS A 26 5.66 10.64 -19.29
N GLU A 27 4.97 11.00 -20.39
CA GLU A 27 3.58 11.44 -20.35
C GLU A 27 2.66 10.35 -19.78
N HIS A 28 2.84 9.09 -20.19
CA HIS A 28 2.10 7.97 -19.63
C HIS A 28 2.36 7.76 -18.13
N LEU A 29 3.61 7.90 -17.68
CA LEU A 29 3.96 7.76 -16.27
C LEU A 29 3.39 8.89 -15.42
N GLU A 30 3.36 10.13 -15.92
CA GLU A 30 2.73 11.27 -15.25
C GLU A 30 1.22 11.05 -15.09
N VAL A 31 0.53 10.63 -16.17
CA VAL A 31 -0.90 10.30 -16.12
C VAL A 31 -1.17 9.16 -15.14
N LEU A 32 -0.32 8.14 -15.12
CA LEU A 32 -0.43 7.02 -14.20
C LEU A 32 -0.25 7.47 -12.74
N GLN A 33 0.74 8.33 -12.48
CA GLN A 33 0.97 8.90 -11.16
C GLN A 33 -0.25 9.68 -10.67
N VAL A 34 -0.77 10.61 -11.47
CA VAL A 34 -1.96 11.40 -11.13
C VAL A 34 -3.17 10.49 -10.89
N SER A 35 -3.30 9.43 -11.69
CA SER A 35 -4.38 8.45 -11.51
C SER A 35 -4.22 7.72 -10.18
N PHE A 36 -3.02 7.29 -9.81
CA PHE A 36 -2.76 6.66 -8.52
C PHE A 36 -3.02 7.61 -7.36
N GLU A 37 -2.58 8.86 -7.41
CA GLU A 37 -2.86 9.85 -6.35
C GLU A 37 -4.37 10.10 -6.18
N LYS A 38 -5.14 10.05 -7.29
CA LYS A 38 -6.59 10.19 -7.26
C LYS A 38 -7.32 8.97 -6.72
N TYR A 39 -6.87 7.76 -7.09
CA TYR A 39 -7.51 6.50 -6.67
C TYR A 39 -7.07 6.05 -5.28
N PHE A 40 -5.78 6.21 -4.99
CA PHE A 40 -5.15 5.96 -3.71
C PHE A 40 -4.91 7.31 -3.07
N ASN A 41 -5.86 7.77 -2.27
CA ASN A 41 -5.69 8.98 -1.47
C ASN A 41 -4.54 8.72 -0.48
N LEU A 42 -3.31 9.07 -0.88
CA LEU A 42 -2.08 8.73 -0.16
C LEU A 42 -2.12 9.31 1.25
N ASP A 43 -2.76 10.45 1.44
CA ASP A 43 -2.99 11.08 2.74
C ASP A 43 -3.96 10.28 3.63
N GLU A 44 -4.91 9.53 3.06
CA GLU A 44 -5.75 8.59 3.81
C GLU A 44 -5.02 7.28 4.11
N ILE A 45 -4.19 6.79 3.18
CA ILE A 45 -3.39 5.56 3.37
C ILE A 45 -2.26 5.78 4.38
N THR A 46 -1.75 7.00 4.49
CA THR A 46 -0.70 7.39 5.44
C THR A 46 -1.23 8.03 6.72
N LYS A 47 -2.55 7.99 6.98
CA LYS A 47 -3.08 8.30 8.31
C LYS A 47 -2.32 7.46 9.33
N LYS A 48 -1.50 8.13 10.15
CA LYS A 48 -0.67 7.51 11.20
C LYS A 48 -1.50 6.59 12.09
N ASP A 49 -2.77 6.94 12.24
CA ASP A 49 -3.81 6.29 13.03
C ASP A 49 -4.09 4.84 12.61
N GLU A 50 -3.63 4.38 11.43
CA GLU A 50 -3.86 3.01 10.95
C GLU A 50 -2.57 2.19 10.74
N LEU A 51 -1.39 2.77 10.96
CA LEU A 51 -0.12 2.05 10.82
C LEU A 51 -0.02 0.85 11.76
N TRP A 52 -0.61 0.95 12.96
CA TRP A 52 -0.67 -0.15 13.92
C TRP A 52 -1.52 -1.33 13.43
N ILE A 53 -2.49 -1.09 12.53
CA ILE A 53 -3.30 -2.16 11.93
C ILE A 53 -2.46 -2.97 10.94
N ARG A 54 -1.59 -2.30 10.16
CA ARG A 54 -0.67 -2.97 9.23
C ARG A 54 0.46 -3.68 9.95
N ASN A 55 1.05 -3.05 10.94
CA ASN A 55 2.12 -3.64 11.74
C ASN A 55 2.12 -3.05 13.16
N PRO A 56 1.52 -3.76 14.13
CA PRO A 56 1.43 -3.25 15.50
C PRO A 56 2.80 -3.19 16.19
N PHE A 57 3.81 -3.92 15.69
CA PHE A 57 5.15 -3.94 16.29
C PHE A 57 6.02 -2.76 15.85
N LEU A 58 5.77 -2.17 14.68
CA LEU A 58 6.55 -1.04 14.14
C LEU A 58 5.90 0.33 14.31
N CYS A 59 4.64 0.41 14.74
CA CYS A 59 3.96 1.68 14.97
C CYS A 59 4.45 2.39 16.25
N ASP A 60 4.30 3.72 16.29
CA ASP A 60 4.37 4.47 17.55
C ASP A 60 3.18 4.10 18.43
N ILE A 61 3.36 4.12 19.75
CA ILE A 61 2.27 3.89 20.72
C ILE A 61 1.29 5.08 20.71
N ASP A 62 1.77 6.27 20.33
CA ASP A 62 0.95 7.48 20.23
C ASP A 62 0.07 7.54 18.97
N CYS A 63 -0.01 6.44 18.20
CA CYS A 63 -1.00 6.29 17.14
C CYS A 63 -2.43 6.07 17.66
N ILE A 64 -2.59 5.79 18.95
CA ILE A 64 -3.87 5.70 19.65
C ILE A 64 -3.86 6.74 20.79
N ASP A 65 -4.98 7.46 20.93
CA ASP A 65 -5.18 8.47 21.97
C ASP A 65 -5.08 7.87 23.38
N ASP A 66 -4.54 8.62 24.35
CA ASP A 66 -4.35 8.15 25.73
C ASP A 66 -5.67 7.82 26.45
N MET A 67 -6.78 8.43 26.05
CA MET A 67 -8.10 8.15 26.63
C MET A 67 -8.73 6.86 26.09
N ASP A 68 -8.07 6.22 25.13
CA ASP A 68 -8.59 5.07 24.43
C ASP A 68 -8.07 3.75 25.00
N LEU A 69 -8.98 2.94 25.54
CA LEU A 69 -8.64 1.65 26.17
C LEU A 69 -7.98 0.64 25.21
N ALA A 70 -8.09 0.82 23.89
CA ALA A 70 -7.36 -0.02 22.95
C ALA A 70 -5.83 0.23 22.98
N LYS A 71 -5.38 1.37 23.51
CA LYS A 71 -3.96 1.69 23.68
C LYS A 71 -3.28 0.71 24.63
N ASP A 72 -3.94 0.36 25.73
CA ASP A 72 -3.43 -0.62 26.70
C ASP A 72 -3.25 -2.01 26.07
N GLU A 73 -4.22 -2.45 25.26
CA GLU A 73 -4.14 -3.70 24.51
C GLU A 73 -2.98 -3.68 23.51
N LEU A 74 -2.78 -2.57 22.79
CA LEU A 74 -1.67 -2.40 21.85
C LEU A 74 -0.31 -2.45 22.56
N ILE A 75 -0.19 -1.79 23.73
CA ILE A 75 1.02 -1.80 24.54
C ILE A 75 1.35 -3.23 24.98
N ASP A 76 0.40 -3.97 25.56
CA ASP A 76 0.64 -5.34 25.99
C ASP A 76 1.01 -6.24 24.80
N LEU A 77 0.28 -6.14 23.67
CA LEU A 77 0.56 -6.92 22.46
C LEU A 77 2.00 -6.70 21.96
N LYS A 78 2.47 -5.45 21.91
CA LYS A 78 3.84 -5.12 21.47
C LYS A 78 4.92 -5.76 22.33
N THR A 79 4.65 -6.02 23.61
CA THR A 79 5.62 -6.66 24.50
C THR A 79 5.72 -8.18 24.31
N LYS A 80 4.78 -8.81 23.60
CA LYS A 80 4.79 -10.28 23.41
C LYS A 80 5.60 -10.66 22.17
N SER A 81 6.83 -11.13 22.38
CA SER A 81 7.68 -11.67 21.32
C SER A 81 7.05 -12.85 20.57
N LEU A 82 6.27 -13.69 21.25
CA LEU A 82 5.53 -14.80 20.61
C LEU A 82 4.51 -14.29 19.59
N LEU A 83 3.80 -13.19 19.90
CA LEU A 83 2.84 -12.60 18.97
C LEU A 83 3.55 -11.99 17.75
N LYS A 84 4.79 -11.53 17.91
CA LYS A 84 5.60 -11.06 16.78
C LYS A 84 5.95 -12.21 15.83
N MET A 85 6.31 -13.37 16.36
CA MET A 85 6.55 -14.57 15.55
C MET A 85 5.27 -15.04 14.85
N ASP A 86 4.15 -15.04 15.56
CA ASP A 86 2.84 -15.37 14.99
C ASP A 86 2.47 -14.42 13.84
N PHE A 87 2.69 -13.12 14.01
CA PHE A 87 2.46 -12.11 12.98
C PHE A 87 3.26 -12.38 11.71
N ASP A 88 4.54 -12.76 11.83
CA ASP A 88 5.39 -13.04 10.67
C ASP A 88 4.99 -14.35 9.95
N SER A 89 4.18 -15.21 10.59
CA SER A 89 3.75 -16.51 10.06
C SER A 89 2.32 -16.54 9.49
N LYS A 90 1.49 -15.54 9.78
CA LYS A 90 0.05 -15.48 9.44
C LYS A 90 -0.23 -14.34 8.46
N THR A 91 -1.32 -14.45 7.71
CA THR A 91 -1.84 -13.27 7.00
C THR A 91 -2.36 -12.23 7.99
N LEU A 92 -2.49 -10.97 7.55
CA LEU A 92 -2.93 -9.88 8.41
C LEU A 92 -4.30 -10.15 9.05
N GLY A 93 -5.26 -10.65 8.27
CA GLY A 93 -6.60 -10.99 8.75
C GLY A 93 -6.62 -12.16 9.74
N GLU A 94 -5.82 -13.20 9.49
CA GLU A 94 -5.70 -14.35 10.40
C GLU A 94 -5.05 -13.97 11.72
N PHE A 95 -3.99 -13.14 11.67
CA PHE A 95 -3.34 -12.61 12.86
C PHE A 95 -4.34 -11.88 13.75
N TRP A 96 -5.02 -10.85 13.22
CA TRP A 96 -5.99 -10.09 13.99
C TRP A 96 -7.17 -10.95 14.46
N SER A 97 -7.65 -11.88 13.64
CA SER A 97 -8.74 -12.78 14.03
C SER A 97 -8.35 -13.69 15.19
N SER A 98 -7.09 -14.17 15.24
CA SER A 98 -6.60 -15.05 16.30
C SER A 98 -6.48 -14.37 17.67
N LEU A 99 -6.45 -13.04 17.69
CA LEU A 99 -6.29 -12.23 18.91
C LEU A 99 -7.63 -11.82 19.54
N ARG A 100 -8.77 -12.18 18.93
CA ARG A 100 -10.10 -11.65 19.28
C ARG A 100 -10.47 -11.81 20.75
N GLU A 101 -10.06 -12.90 21.40
CA GLU A 101 -10.37 -13.16 22.81
C GLU A 101 -9.46 -12.39 23.77
N ALA A 102 -8.19 -12.18 23.40
CA ALA A 102 -7.19 -11.56 24.25
C ALA A 102 -7.19 -10.02 24.14
N TYR A 103 -7.46 -9.49 22.95
CA TYR A 103 -7.40 -8.06 22.64
C TYR A 103 -8.67 -7.60 21.87
N PRO A 104 -9.86 -7.74 22.48
CA PRO A 104 -11.13 -7.56 21.78
C PRO A 104 -11.35 -6.14 21.23
N LEU A 105 -10.87 -5.10 21.91
CA LEU A 105 -11.06 -3.71 21.46
C LEU A 105 -10.19 -3.40 20.24
N LEU A 106 -8.92 -3.81 20.30
CA LEU A 106 -7.93 -3.63 19.25
C LEU A 106 -8.31 -4.41 18.00
N VAL A 107 -8.69 -5.69 18.17
CA VAL A 107 -9.11 -6.56 17.05
C VAL A 107 -10.39 -6.05 16.40
N LYS A 108 -11.35 -5.56 17.18
CA LYS A 108 -12.59 -5.01 16.62
C LYS A 108 -12.30 -3.86 15.66
N ARG A 109 -11.37 -2.96 15.99
CA ARG A 109 -10.99 -1.85 15.10
C ARG A 109 -10.19 -2.32 13.90
N ALA A 110 -9.18 -3.15 14.10
CA ALA A 110 -8.38 -3.69 13.00
C ALA A 110 -9.27 -4.40 11.97
N MET A 111 -10.19 -5.24 12.42
CA MET A 111 -11.13 -5.95 11.54
C MET A 111 -12.15 -5.03 10.89
N ALA A 112 -12.60 -3.97 11.56
CA ALA A 112 -13.50 -2.98 10.96
C ALA A 112 -12.84 -2.24 9.78
N THR A 113 -11.53 -2.04 9.82
CA THR A 113 -10.76 -1.50 8.69
C THR A 113 -10.49 -2.57 7.64
N ILE A 114 -10.07 -3.79 8.02
CA ILE A 114 -9.66 -4.86 7.08
C ILE A 114 -10.83 -5.44 6.27
N ILE A 115 -12.02 -5.63 6.88
CA ILE A 115 -13.15 -6.31 6.23
C ILE A 115 -13.67 -5.56 4.99
N PRO A 116 -13.92 -4.23 5.03
CA PRO A 116 -14.32 -3.48 3.85
C PRO A 116 -13.35 -3.64 2.68
N PHE A 117 -12.04 -3.61 2.94
CA PHE A 117 -11.03 -3.85 1.90
C PHE A 117 -11.12 -5.27 1.32
N ALA A 118 -11.31 -6.29 2.17
CA ALA A 118 -11.48 -7.66 1.70
C ALA A 118 -12.74 -7.80 0.83
N THR A 119 -13.88 -7.28 1.27
CA THR A 119 -15.14 -7.38 0.51
C THR A 119 -15.12 -6.62 -0.80
N VAL A 120 -14.48 -5.45 -0.87
CA VAL A 120 -14.32 -4.70 -2.12
C VAL A 120 -13.36 -5.42 -3.05
N TYR A 121 -12.24 -5.93 -2.56
CA TYR A 121 -11.31 -6.71 -3.37
C TYR A 121 -11.97 -7.98 -3.94
N PHE A 122 -12.65 -8.76 -3.11
CA PHE A 122 -13.38 -9.95 -3.55
C PHE A 122 -14.49 -9.61 -4.55
N ALA A 123 -15.30 -8.58 -4.29
CA ALA A 123 -16.33 -8.15 -5.21
C ALA A 123 -15.77 -7.73 -6.59
N ASN A 124 -14.60 -7.06 -6.62
CA ASN A 124 -13.95 -6.69 -7.88
C ASN A 124 -13.27 -7.87 -8.60
N GLN A 125 -12.89 -8.94 -7.90
CA GLN A 125 -12.41 -10.17 -8.54
C GLN A 125 -13.55 -11.01 -9.14
N ASP A 126 -14.75 -10.91 -8.58
CA ASP A 126 -15.95 -11.61 -9.06
C ASP A 126 -16.68 -10.86 -10.19
N PHE A 127 -16.26 -9.62 -10.53
CA PHE A 127 -16.73 -8.92 -11.72
C PHE A 127 -15.94 -9.41 -12.96
N PRO A 128 -16.60 -10.07 -13.93
CA PRO A 128 -15.95 -10.38 -15.19
C PRO A 128 -15.65 -9.06 -15.90
N HIS A 129 -14.38 -8.84 -16.27
CA HIS A 129 -13.99 -7.83 -17.24
C HIS A 129 -14.92 -7.96 -18.46
N SER A 130 -15.84 -7.00 -18.60
CA SER A 130 -16.76 -6.88 -19.74
C SER A 130 -16.20 -5.89 -20.73
#